data_AF-A4NYI5-F1
#
_entry.id   AF-A4NYI5-F1
#
_cell.length_a   1.000
_cell.length_b   1.000
_cell.length_c   1.000
_cell.angle_alpha   90.00
_cell.angle_beta   90.00
_cell.angle_gamma   90.00
#
_symmetry.space_group_name_H-M   'P 1'
#
loop_
_entity.id
_entity.type
_entity.pdbx_description
1 polymer ?
#
loop_
_entity_poly.entity_id
_entity_poly.type
_entity_poly.pdbx_seq_one_letter_code
_entity_poly.pdbx_strand_id
1 'polypeptide(L)'
;MHETERGIEIRTLLPEANRVVVIERESGKEITELDCVDERGFFVGVIPNCRQFFAYQLQVFWGNEAQIIEDPYRFHPMIDDLEQWLLSEGSMLRPYEVLGAHFMECDGVSGVNFRLWAPNARRVSIVGDFNYWDGRRHPMRFHLKSGVWELFLPKASLGQLYKFELIDCYGNLRLKADPFAFSSQLRPDTASQVSALPNVVEMTEQRRQANQANQPISIYEVHLGSWRRNLENNFLARLRSNC
;
A
#
# COMPACT_ATOMS: atom_id res chain seq x y z
N MET A 1 9.42 -16.58 -3.32
CA MET A 1 9.87 -17.92 -3.77
C MET A 1 10.22 -17.88 -5.24
N HIS A 2 11.34 -18.48 -5.62
CA HIS A 2 11.76 -18.66 -7.00
C HIS A 2 12.15 -20.12 -7.20
N GLU A 3 11.62 -20.76 -8.24
CA GLU A 3 12.06 -22.11 -8.61
C GLU A 3 13.46 -22.03 -9.24
N THR A 4 14.36 -22.89 -8.75
CA THR A 4 15.74 -23.02 -9.25
C THR A 4 16.06 -24.49 -9.47
N GLU A 5 17.18 -24.77 -10.15
CA GLU A 5 17.66 -26.15 -10.34
C GLU A 5 17.89 -26.89 -9.00
N ARG A 6 18.17 -26.15 -7.92
CA ARG A 6 18.46 -26.68 -6.58
C ARG A 6 17.21 -26.86 -5.71
N GLY A 7 16.04 -26.40 -6.15
CA GLY A 7 14.80 -26.35 -5.38
C GLY A 7 14.22 -24.94 -5.32
N ILE A 8 13.37 -24.69 -4.32
CA ILE A 8 12.76 -23.36 -4.12
C ILE A 8 13.69 -22.46 -3.32
N GLU A 9 14.04 -21.32 -3.90
CA GLU A 9 14.84 -20.29 -3.25
C GLU A 9 13.93 -19.18 -2.70
N ILE A 10 14.16 -18.81 -1.44
CA ILE A 10 13.50 -17.70 -0.76
C ILE A 10 14.54 -16.62 -0.51
N ARG A 11 14.17 -15.38 -0.84
CA ARG A 11 15.02 -14.20 -0.68
C ARG A 11 14.21 -13.15 0.05
N THR A 12 14.83 -12.47 1.00
CA THR A 12 14.18 -11.36 1.70
C THR A 12 15.18 -10.26 2.01
N LEU A 13 14.70 -9.01 2.02
CA LEU A 13 15.48 -7.84 2.39
C LEU A 13 14.92 -7.29 3.70
N LEU A 14 15.60 -7.59 4.80
CA LEU A 14 15.24 -7.21 6.15
C LEU A 14 16.44 -6.49 6.80
N PRO A 15 16.59 -5.18 6.57
CA PRO A 15 17.61 -4.38 7.23
C PRO A 15 17.53 -4.58 8.75
N GLU A 16 18.69 -4.67 9.39
CA GLU A 16 18.86 -4.80 10.85
C GLU A 16 18.41 -6.15 11.45
N ALA A 17 17.90 -7.10 10.66
CA ALA A 17 17.65 -8.44 11.14
C ALA A 17 18.98 -9.18 11.38
N ASN A 18 19.05 -9.95 12.48
CA ASN A 18 20.22 -10.77 12.79
C ASN A 18 20.09 -12.18 12.23
N ARG A 19 18.85 -12.70 12.20
CA ARG A 19 18.54 -14.08 11.82
C ARG A 19 17.14 -14.13 11.24
N VAL A 20 16.94 -14.96 10.22
CA VAL A 20 15.65 -15.14 9.56
C VAL A 20 15.41 -16.62 9.33
N VAL A 21 14.28 -17.13 9.83
CA VAL A 21 13.84 -18.50 9.63
C VAL A 21 12.53 -18.50 8.86
N VAL A 22 12.44 -19.34 7.83
CA VAL A 22 11.21 -19.59 7.10
C VAL A 22 10.40 -20.62 7.87
N ILE A 23 9.15 -20.28 8.18
CA ILE A 23 8.21 -21.19 8.84
C ILE A 23 7.01 -21.45 7.95
N GLU A 24 6.48 -22.67 7.98
CA GLU A 24 5.23 -23.01 7.31
C GLU A 24 4.06 -22.30 8.01
N ARG A 25 3.17 -21.66 7.23
CA ARG A 25 2.13 -20.79 7.80
C ARG A 25 1.10 -21.55 8.66
N GLU A 26 0.74 -22.78 8.29
CA GLU A 26 -0.31 -23.53 8.98
C GLU A 26 0.21 -24.29 10.20
N SER A 27 1.34 -24.98 10.07
CA SER A 27 1.90 -25.80 11.14
C SER A 27 2.83 -25.04 12.08
N GLY A 28 3.34 -23.86 11.67
CA GLY A 28 4.39 -23.13 12.38
C GLY A 28 5.75 -23.83 12.37
N LYS A 29 5.90 -24.92 11.61
CA LYS A 29 7.14 -25.70 11.54
C LYS A 29 8.23 -24.90 10.84
N GLU A 30 9.41 -24.86 11.46
CA GLU A 30 10.62 -24.34 10.82
C GLU A 30 10.99 -25.19 9.60
N ILE A 31 11.13 -24.53 8.45
CA ILE A 31 11.47 -25.16 7.17
C ILE A 31 12.96 -25.04 6.92
N THR A 32 13.48 -23.81 6.99
CA THR A 32 14.89 -23.52 6.73
C THR A 32 15.27 -22.16 7.31
N GLU A 33 16.52 -22.03 7.72
CA GLU A 33 17.12 -20.75 8.10
C GLU A 33 17.77 -20.13 6.86
N LEU A 34 17.63 -18.81 6.71
CA LEU A 34 18.21 -18.08 5.58
C LEU A 34 19.61 -17.57 5.94
N ASP A 35 20.55 -17.73 5.01
CA ASP A 35 21.89 -17.18 5.12
C ASP A 35 21.88 -15.68 4.81
N CYS A 36 22.55 -14.89 5.64
CA CYS A 36 22.80 -13.48 5.36
C CYS A 36 23.89 -13.37 4.29
N VAL A 37 23.52 -13.02 3.06
CA VAL A 37 24.44 -12.91 1.91
C VAL A 37 24.99 -11.49 1.78
N ASP A 38 24.31 -10.50 2.35
CA ASP A 38 24.75 -9.10 2.38
C ASP A 38 24.42 -8.47 3.73
N GLU A 39 25.42 -7.82 4.36
CA GLU A 39 25.31 -7.17 5.67
C GLU A 39 24.23 -6.08 5.73
N ARG A 40 23.76 -5.58 4.57
CA ARG A 40 22.63 -4.66 4.47
C ARG A 40 21.27 -5.33 4.79
N GLY A 41 21.27 -6.62 5.14
CA GLY A 41 20.11 -7.39 5.55
C GLY A 41 19.49 -8.19 4.40
N PHE A 42 20.28 -8.64 3.44
CA PHE A 42 19.79 -9.50 2.35
C PHE A 42 20.02 -10.97 2.71
N PHE A 43 18.91 -11.70 2.86
CA PHE A 43 18.91 -13.10 3.27
C PHE A 43 18.45 -14.00 2.14
N VAL A 44 19.10 -15.16 1.98
CA VAL A 44 18.80 -16.14 0.94
C VAL A 44 18.86 -17.55 1.52
N GLY A 45 17.94 -18.41 1.12
CA GLY A 45 17.96 -19.82 1.49
C GLY A 45 17.27 -20.66 0.43
N VAL A 46 17.75 -21.88 0.25
CA VAL A 46 17.20 -22.85 -0.71
C VAL A 46 16.60 -24.01 0.06
N ILE A 47 15.36 -24.35 -0.28
CA ILE A 47 14.67 -25.53 0.22
C ILE A 47 14.88 -26.66 -0.82
N PRO A 48 15.83 -27.58 -0.58
CA PRO A 48 16.13 -28.62 -1.54
C PRO A 48 14.93 -29.56 -1.71
N ASN A 49 14.79 -30.13 -2.90
CA ASN A 49 13.74 -31.10 -3.25
C ASN A 49 12.29 -30.60 -3.11
N CYS A 50 12.08 -29.31 -2.87
CA CYS A 50 10.76 -28.69 -2.92
C CYS A 50 10.54 -28.06 -4.31
N ARG A 51 9.43 -28.40 -4.96
CA ARG A 51 9.03 -27.83 -6.28
C ARG A 51 7.63 -27.21 -6.28
N GLN A 52 6.94 -27.24 -5.13
CA GLN A 52 5.61 -26.67 -4.99
C GLN A 52 5.71 -25.40 -4.16
N PHE A 53 5.08 -24.33 -4.64
CA PHE A 53 4.92 -23.12 -3.84
C PHE A 53 3.91 -23.38 -2.72
N PHE A 54 4.21 -22.85 -1.54
CA PHE A 54 3.39 -23.00 -0.34
C PHE A 54 3.35 -21.69 0.44
N ALA A 55 2.36 -21.54 1.32
CA ALA A 55 2.24 -20.36 2.17
C ALA A 55 3.24 -20.44 3.34
N TYR A 56 4.07 -19.41 3.48
CA TYR A 56 5.06 -19.30 4.55
C TYR A 56 5.00 -17.95 5.24
N GLN A 57 5.60 -17.90 6.42
CA GLN A 57 5.91 -16.68 7.15
C GLN A 57 7.40 -16.64 7.48
N LEU A 58 7.88 -15.45 7.85
CA LEU A 58 9.26 -15.24 8.27
C LEU A 58 9.27 -15.02 9.77
N GLN A 59 9.99 -15.87 10.50
CA GLN A 59 10.37 -15.61 11.88
C GLN A 59 11.69 -14.84 11.87
N VAL A 60 11.61 -13.55 12.18
CA VAL A 60 12.71 -12.60 12.10
C VAL A 60 13.17 -12.25 13.50
N PHE A 61 14.49 -12.28 13.73
CA PHE A 61 15.09 -11.91 15.00
C PHE A 61 15.77 -10.54 14.88
N TRP A 62 15.37 -9.59 15.73
CA TRP A 62 16.06 -8.30 15.91
C TRP A 62 16.65 -8.26 17.32
N GLY A 63 17.92 -8.61 17.42
CA GLY A 63 18.57 -8.91 18.69
C GLY A 63 18.03 -10.20 19.30
N ASN A 64 17.43 -10.10 20.48
CA ASN A 64 16.95 -11.25 21.25
C ASN A 64 15.45 -11.54 21.04
N GLU A 65 14.72 -10.63 20.39
CA GLU A 65 13.28 -10.76 20.17
C GLU A 65 13.01 -11.32 18.77
N ALA A 66 12.05 -12.25 18.69
CA ALA A 66 11.57 -12.81 17.43
C ALA A 66 10.16 -12.31 17.14
N GLN A 67 9.88 -12.00 15.87
CA GLN A 67 8.52 -11.73 15.39
C GLN A 67 8.25 -12.51 14.12
N ILE A 68 7.00 -12.94 14.01
CA ILE A 68 6.49 -13.60 12.81
C ILE A 68 5.83 -12.56 11.91
N ILE A 69 6.39 -12.38 10.72
CA ILE A 69 5.90 -11.46 9.70
C ILE A 69 5.51 -12.23 8.42
N GLU A 70 4.60 -11.63 7.66
CA GLU A 70 4.32 -12.07 6.30
C GLU A 70 5.37 -11.46 5.35
N ASP A 71 5.77 -12.21 4.33
CA ASP A 71 6.63 -11.69 3.27
C ASP A 71 5.80 -10.91 2.24
N PRO A 72 5.96 -9.58 2.11
CA PRO A 72 5.19 -8.80 1.13
C PRO A 72 5.42 -9.25 -0.33
N TYR A 73 6.56 -9.87 -0.63
CA TYR A 73 6.95 -10.26 -1.98
C TYR A 73 6.51 -11.67 -2.36
N ARG A 74 5.88 -12.43 -1.45
CA ARG A 74 5.29 -13.74 -1.79
C ARG A 74 3.99 -13.62 -2.57
N PHE A 75 3.31 -12.48 -2.46
CA PHE A 75 2.01 -12.25 -3.09
C PHE A 75 2.17 -11.92 -4.58
N HIS A 76 1.22 -12.43 -5.37
CA HIS A 76 1.17 -12.14 -6.80
C HIS A 76 0.82 -10.66 -7.05
N PRO A 77 1.22 -10.07 -8.20
CA PRO A 77 0.71 -8.76 -8.57
C PRO A 77 -0.82 -8.81 -8.68
N MET A 78 -1.49 -7.76 -8.22
CA MET A 78 -2.94 -7.72 -8.14
C MET A 78 -3.56 -6.82 -9.20
N ILE A 79 -2.75 -5.99 -9.87
CA ILE A 79 -3.19 -5.24 -11.03
C ILE A 79 -3.32 -6.18 -12.23
N ASP A 80 -4.49 -6.20 -12.86
CA ASP A 80 -4.75 -7.08 -14.00
C ASP A 80 -4.32 -6.45 -15.34
N ASP A 81 -4.38 -7.23 -16.42
CA ASP A 81 -3.97 -6.76 -17.76
C ASP A 81 -4.95 -5.73 -18.36
N LEU A 82 -6.24 -5.80 -18.03
CA LEU A 82 -7.26 -4.87 -18.50
C LEU A 82 -7.11 -3.51 -17.80
N GLU A 83 -6.91 -3.50 -16.49
CA GLU A 83 -6.60 -2.32 -15.69
C GLU A 83 -5.33 -1.63 -16.21
N GLN A 84 -4.26 -2.40 -16.44
CA GLN A 84 -3.03 -1.86 -17.03
C GLN A 84 -3.29 -1.22 -18.39
N TRP A 85 -4.07 -1.88 -19.26
CA TRP A 85 -4.40 -1.35 -20.58
C TRP A 85 -5.24 -0.07 -20.51
N LEU A 86 -6.33 -0.07 -19.73
CA LEU A 86 -7.22 1.09 -19.55
C LEU A 86 -6.50 2.29 -18.94
N LEU A 87 -5.59 2.06 -17.99
CA LEU A 87 -4.75 3.11 -17.41
C LEU A 87 -3.77 3.68 -18.44
N SER A 88 -3.20 2.82 -19.30
CA SER A 88 -2.24 3.24 -20.32
C SER A 88 -2.88 4.02 -21.46
N GLU A 89 -4.08 3.62 -21.87
CA GLU A 89 -4.87 4.31 -22.90
C GLU A 89 -5.50 5.61 -22.35
N GLY A 90 -5.65 5.72 -21.02
CA GLY A 90 -6.35 6.85 -20.39
C GLY A 90 -7.87 6.76 -20.47
N SER A 91 -8.41 5.57 -20.77
CA SER A 91 -9.84 5.28 -20.90
C SER A 91 -10.46 4.77 -19.59
N MET A 92 -9.66 4.56 -18.54
CA MET A 92 -10.16 4.19 -17.23
C MET A 92 -11.01 5.31 -16.61
N LEU A 93 -12.32 5.10 -16.52
CA LEU A 93 -13.27 6.10 -15.97
C LEU A 93 -13.17 6.29 -14.46
N ARG A 94 -12.69 5.26 -13.73
CA ARG A 94 -12.60 5.24 -12.27
C ARG A 94 -11.21 4.82 -11.80
N PRO A 95 -10.15 5.56 -12.16
CA PRO A 95 -8.78 5.18 -11.82
C PRO A 95 -8.54 5.15 -10.31
N TYR A 96 -9.34 5.88 -9.53
CA TYR A 96 -9.29 5.89 -8.07
C TYR A 96 -9.73 4.56 -7.43
N GLU A 97 -10.40 3.66 -8.16
CA GLU A 97 -10.73 2.31 -7.66
C GLU A 97 -9.54 1.35 -7.77
N VAL A 98 -8.49 1.74 -8.51
CA VAL A 98 -7.30 0.92 -8.75
C VAL A 98 -6.04 1.55 -8.18
N LEU A 99 -5.81 2.83 -8.48
CA LEU A 99 -4.70 3.60 -7.95
C LEU A 99 -4.96 4.04 -6.51
N GLY A 100 -3.88 4.27 -5.78
CA GLY A 100 -3.90 4.66 -4.38
C GLY A 100 -3.72 3.47 -3.44
N ALA A 101 -4.25 3.60 -2.22
CA ALA A 101 -4.16 2.59 -1.17
C ALA A 101 -5.52 1.91 -0.95
N HIS A 102 -5.61 0.62 -1.25
CA HIS A 102 -6.84 -0.18 -1.13
C HIS A 102 -6.68 -1.28 -0.10
N PHE A 103 -7.47 -1.21 0.98
CA PHE A 103 -7.52 -2.26 1.99
C PHE A 103 -8.26 -3.48 1.43
N MET A 104 -7.60 -4.63 1.45
CA MET A 104 -8.13 -5.87 0.86
C MET A 104 -7.53 -7.11 1.53
N GLU A 105 -8.06 -8.27 1.18
CA GLU A 105 -7.56 -9.57 1.62
C GLU A 105 -6.98 -10.34 0.43
N CYS A 106 -5.83 -10.96 0.63
CA CYS A 106 -5.20 -11.86 -0.34
C CYS A 106 -4.64 -13.09 0.37
N ASP A 107 -4.93 -14.27 -0.16
CA ASP A 107 -4.57 -15.57 0.44
C ASP A 107 -4.93 -15.66 1.94
N GLY A 108 -6.09 -15.12 2.35
CA GLY A 108 -6.50 -15.10 3.75
C GLY A 108 -5.65 -14.19 4.65
N VAL A 109 -4.94 -13.21 4.09
CA VAL A 109 -4.20 -12.17 4.83
C VAL A 109 -4.76 -10.81 4.46
N SER A 110 -5.31 -10.10 5.44
CA SER A 110 -5.69 -8.70 5.26
C SER A 110 -4.45 -7.81 5.15
N GLY A 111 -4.53 -6.79 4.30
CA GLY A 111 -3.45 -5.83 4.07
C GLY A 111 -3.91 -4.69 3.19
N VAL A 112 -2.95 -3.96 2.65
CA VAL A 112 -3.22 -2.81 1.77
C VAL A 112 -2.45 -2.99 0.48
N ASN A 113 -3.14 -2.92 -0.65
CA ASN A 113 -2.48 -2.82 -1.94
C ASN A 113 -2.25 -1.36 -2.29
N PHE A 114 -0.98 -0.98 -2.41
CA PHE A 114 -0.56 0.36 -2.78
C PHE A 114 -0.20 0.40 -4.27
N ARG A 115 -0.78 1.35 -5.00
CA ARG A 115 -0.50 1.57 -6.42
C ARG A 115 -0.23 3.04 -6.73
N LEU A 116 0.92 3.33 -7.35
CA LEU A 116 1.32 4.67 -7.76
C LEU A 116 1.70 4.71 -9.23
N TRP A 117 1.11 5.62 -10.00
CA TRP A 117 1.60 5.93 -11.34
C TRP A 117 2.81 6.86 -11.27
N ALA A 118 3.98 6.34 -11.61
CA ALA A 118 5.25 7.08 -11.61
C ALA A 118 6.23 6.48 -12.63
N PRO A 119 5.93 6.57 -13.94
CA PRO A 119 6.63 5.83 -14.99
C PRO A 119 8.12 6.16 -15.10
N ASN A 120 8.51 7.39 -14.76
CA ASN A 120 9.88 7.87 -14.87
C ASN A 120 10.67 7.76 -13.54
N ALA A 121 10.07 7.23 -12.47
CA ALA A 121 10.78 6.99 -11.23
C ALA A 121 11.77 5.83 -11.43
N ARG A 122 12.96 5.93 -10.83
CA ARG A 122 13.95 4.85 -10.84
C ARG A 122 13.64 3.77 -9.79
N ARG A 123 12.99 4.19 -8.70
CA ARG A 123 12.53 3.34 -7.60
C ARG A 123 11.36 4.04 -6.93
N VAL A 124 10.37 3.27 -6.51
CA VAL A 124 9.35 3.68 -5.55
C VAL A 124 9.35 2.68 -4.40
N SER A 125 9.25 3.18 -3.18
CA SER A 125 8.99 2.41 -1.97
C SER A 125 7.81 3.01 -1.23
N ILE A 126 7.08 2.17 -0.49
CA ILE A 126 6.07 2.65 0.44
C ILE A 126 6.71 2.86 1.82
N VAL A 127 6.47 4.01 2.43
CA VAL A 127 6.95 4.36 3.78
C VAL A 127 5.79 4.80 4.65
N GLY A 128 5.82 4.44 5.92
CA GLY A 128 4.75 4.76 6.86
C GLY A 128 5.00 4.21 8.26
N ASP A 129 3.95 4.22 9.07
CA ASP A 129 4.03 3.77 10.47
C ASP A 129 4.48 2.31 10.59
N PHE A 130 4.07 1.45 9.64
CA PHE A 130 4.37 0.01 9.61
C PHE A 130 5.85 -0.33 9.35
N ASN A 131 6.67 0.61 8.88
CA ASN A 131 8.10 0.39 8.63
C ASN A 131 8.99 1.51 9.15
N TYR A 132 8.50 2.27 10.13
CA TYR A 132 9.24 3.37 10.75
C TYR A 132 9.76 4.37 9.71
N TRP A 133 9.00 4.58 8.64
CA TRP A 133 9.33 5.49 7.54
C TRP A 133 10.62 5.13 6.77
N ASP A 134 11.04 3.86 6.79
CA ASP A 134 12.25 3.37 6.10
C ASP A 134 11.94 2.83 4.68
N GLY A 135 12.34 3.58 3.66
CA GLY A 135 12.12 3.24 2.26
C GLY A 135 12.95 2.06 1.75
N ARG A 136 13.91 1.54 2.51
CA ARG A 136 14.66 0.32 2.15
C ARG A 136 13.84 -0.95 2.33
N ARG A 137 12.86 -0.94 3.24
CA ARG A 137 12.11 -2.13 3.67
C ARG A 137 11.04 -2.58 2.68
N HIS A 138 10.39 -1.65 1.98
CA HIS A 138 9.25 -1.95 1.12
C HIS A 138 9.33 -1.31 -0.28
N PRO A 139 10.36 -1.62 -1.10
CA PRO A 139 10.37 -1.28 -2.52
C PRO A 139 9.20 -1.91 -3.30
N MET A 140 8.61 -1.15 -4.21
CA MET A 140 7.45 -1.56 -5.00
C MET A 140 7.89 -2.21 -6.32
N ARG A 141 7.03 -3.08 -6.87
CA ARG A 141 7.20 -3.72 -8.18
C ARG A 141 6.77 -2.76 -9.29
N PHE A 142 7.58 -2.61 -10.33
CA PHE A 142 7.24 -1.77 -11.49
C PHE A 142 6.56 -2.56 -12.60
N HIS A 143 5.41 -2.08 -13.07
CA HIS A 143 4.65 -2.63 -14.18
C HIS A 143 4.92 -1.84 -15.45
N LEU A 144 5.76 -2.40 -16.32
CA LEU A 144 6.24 -1.74 -17.54
C LEU A 144 5.10 -1.33 -18.50
N LYS A 145 4.01 -2.11 -18.56
CA LYS A 145 2.91 -1.85 -19.49
C LYS A 145 2.20 -0.52 -19.19
N SER A 146 2.00 -0.21 -17.91
CA SER A 146 1.23 0.96 -17.45
C SER A 146 2.05 2.06 -16.77
N GLY A 147 3.31 1.79 -16.41
CA GLY A 147 4.12 2.72 -15.63
C GLY A 147 3.70 2.82 -14.15
N VAL A 148 2.92 1.84 -13.67
CA VAL A 148 2.43 1.76 -12.29
C VAL A 148 3.40 0.98 -11.41
N TRP A 149 3.62 1.47 -10.21
CA TRP A 149 4.30 0.78 -9.13
C TRP A 149 3.26 0.14 -8.22
N GLU A 150 3.45 -1.11 -7.84
CA GLU A 150 2.53 -1.87 -6.99
C GLU A 150 3.25 -2.59 -5.84
N LEU A 151 2.64 -2.59 -4.66
CA LEU A 151 3.00 -3.50 -3.58
C LEU A 151 1.78 -3.79 -2.69
N PHE A 152 1.46 -5.07 -2.52
CA PHE A 152 0.60 -5.50 -1.44
C PHE A 152 1.42 -5.63 -0.16
N LEU A 153 1.04 -4.85 0.85
CA LEU A 153 1.64 -4.89 2.16
C LEU A 153 0.72 -5.63 3.15
N PRO A 154 1.04 -6.88 3.52
CA PRO A 154 0.25 -7.65 4.47
C PRO A 154 0.25 -6.98 5.85
N LYS A 155 -0.86 -7.14 6.59
CA LYS A 155 -1.07 -6.59 7.96
C LYS A 155 -1.02 -5.05 8.05
N ALA A 156 -0.85 -4.33 6.94
CA ALA A 156 -1.14 -2.90 6.88
C ALA A 156 -2.64 -2.68 7.14
N SER A 157 -2.96 -1.66 7.94
CA SER A 157 -4.28 -1.47 8.54
C SER A 157 -4.86 -0.10 8.18
N LEU A 158 -6.20 -0.01 8.23
CA LEU A 158 -6.90 1.27 8.11
C LEU A 158 -6.40 2.26 9.17
N GLY A 159 -6.32 3.54 8.80
CA GLY A 159 -5.89 4.62 9.68
C GLY A 159 -4.37 4.85 9.74
N GLN A 160 -3.55 3.92 9.25
CA GLN A 160 -2.10 4.09 9.21
C GLN A 160 -1.68 5.19 8.23
N LEU A 161 -0.64 5.93 8.61
CA LEU A 161 -0.08 7.00 7.80
C LEU A 161 0.99 6.46 6.86
N TYR A 162 1.02 7.01 5.64
CA TYR A 162 2.00 6.62 4.63
C TYR A 162 2.33 7.75 3.65
N LYS A 163 3.45 7.58 2.96
CA LYS A 163 3.88 8.32 1.76
C LYS A 163 4.57 7.37 0.80
N PHE A 164 4.70 7.81 -0.45
CA PHE A 164 5.62 7.19 -1.39
C PHE A 164 6.99 7.85 -1.30
N GLU A 165 8.01 7.05 -1.05
CA GLU A 165 9.41 7.44 -1.21
C GLU A 165 9.86 7.04 -2.61
N LEU A 166 10.33 7.98 -3.41
CA LEU A 166 10.77 7.69 -4.77
C LEU A 166 12.11 8.34 -5.10
N ILE A 167 12.88 7.64 -5.94
CA ILE A 167 14.06 8.19 -6.61
C ILE A 167 13.59 8.67 -7.98
N ASP A 168 13.66 9.98 -8.22
CA ASP A 168 13.26 10.56 -9.50
C ASP A 168 14.20 10.20 -10.65
N CYS A 169 13.85 10.58 -11.88
CA CYS A 169 14.67 10.30 -13.06
C CYS A 169 16.07 10.94 -13.03
N TYR A 170 16.29 11.92 -12.15
CA TYR A 170 17.58 12.59 -11.93
C TYR A 170 18.35 12.01 -10.74
N GLY A 171 17.79 11.02 -10.03
CA GLY A 171 18.42 10.37 -8.89
C GLY A 171 18.13 11.03 -7.53
N ASN A 172 17.24 12.02 -7.45
CA ASN A 172 16.90 12.66 -6.18
C ASN A 172 15.86 11.85 -5.41
N LEU A 173 16.08 11.71 -4.10
CA LEU A 173 15.10 11.13 -3.18
C LEU A 173 13.98 12.12 -2.87
N ARG A 174 12.72 11.69 -2.97
CA ARG A 174 11.54 12.51 -2.71
C ARG A 174 10.52 11.72 -1.89
N LEU A 175 9.86 12.40 -0.96
CA LEU A 175 8.65 11.91 -0.29
C LEU A 175 7.45 12.61 -0.90
N LYS A 176 6.43 11.83 -1.27
CA LYS A 176 5.19 12.32 -1.88
C LYS A 176 3.99 11.74 -1.16
N ALA A 177 3.01 12.61 -0.89
CA ALA A 177 1.66 12.16 -0.56
C ALA A 177 1.10 11.39 -1.77
N ASP A 178 0.19 10.46 -1.50
CA ASP A 178 -0.53 9.73 -2.53
C ASP A 178 -1.46 10.66 -3.30
N PRO A 179 -1.32 10.78 -4.64
CA PRO A 179 -2.26 11.54 -5.47
C PRO A 179 -3.71 11.05 -5.39
N PHE A 180 -3.92 9.79 -5.03
CA PHE A 180 -5.22 9.12 -4.91
C PHE A 180 -5.63 8.86 -3.46
N ALA A 181 -5.04 9.58 -2.49
CA ALA A 181 -5.40 9.44 -1.08
C ALA A 181 -6.88 9.79 -0.82
N PHE A 182 -7.61 8.88 -0.16
CA PHE A 182 -8.98 9.17 0.31
C PHE A 182 -9.02 9.96 1.62
N SER A 183 -7.93 9.96 2.38
CA SER A 183 -7.77 10.72 3.62
C SER A 183 -6.31 11.17 3.76
N SER A 184 -6.09 12.25 4.49
CA SER A 184 -4.77 12.80 4.77
C SER A 184 -4.67 13.31 6.20
N GLN A 185 -3.44 13.45 6.70
CA GLN A 185 -3.21 14.21 7.93
C GLN A 185 -3.73 15.65 7.81
N LEU A 186 -4.03 16.24 8.95
CA LEU A 186 -4.36 17.65 9.03
C LEU A 186 -3.08 18.49 8.79
N ARG A 187 -3.22 19.56 8.01
CA ARG A 187 -2.15 20.54 7.82
C ARG A 187 -1.55 21.01 9.17
N PRO A 188 -0.23 21.29 9.24
CA PRO A 188 0.72 21.35 8.12
C PRO A 188 1.28 20.00 7.67
N ASP A 189 0.92 18.91 8.34
CA ASP A 189 1.37 17.57 7.98
C ASP A 189 0.80 17.13 6.62
N THR A 190 1.51 16.22 5.96
CA THR A 190 1.25 15.89 4.55
C THR A 190 1.21 14.39 4.26
N ALA A 191 1.18 13.51 5.26
CA ALA A 191 1.03 12.08 4.98
C ALA A 191 -0.40 11.76 4.54
N SER A 192 -0.50 10.80 3.65
CA SER A 192 -1.77 10.16 3.31
C SER A 192 -2.13 9.17 4.40
N GLN A 193 -3.42 8.91 4.59
CA GLN A 193 -3.91 7.92 5.55
C GLN A 193 -4.63 6.80 4.81
N VAL A 194 -4.33 5.55 5.15
CA VAL A 194 -5.04 4.38 4.60
C VAL A 194 -6.50 4.49 5.03
N SER A 195 -7.41 4.50 4.06
CA SER A 195 -8.85 4.65 4.30
C SER A 195 -9.61 3.77 3.33
N ALA A 196 -10.81 3.33 3.74
CA ALA A 196 -11.69 2.60 2.85
C ALA A 196 -12.24 3.53 1.76
N LEU A 197 -12.48 2.95 0.58
CA LEU A 197 -13.20 3.67 -0.47
C LEU A 197 -14.61 4.02 0.02
N PRO A 198 -15.07 5.29 -0.15
CA PRO A 198 -16.42 5.67 0.23
C PRO A 198 -17.49 4.86 -0.52
N ASN A 199 -18.60 4.56 0.15
CA ASN A 199 -19.74 3.90 -0.50
C ASN A 199 -20.32 4.79 -1.62
N VAL A 200 -20.76 4.14 -2.70
CA VAL A 200 -21.48 4.82 -3.78
C VAL A 200 -22.81 5.35 -3.25
N VAL A 201 -23.06 6.64 -3.46
CA VAL A 201 -24.35 7.26 -3.14
C VAL A 201 -25.21 7.21 -4.40
N GLU A 202 -26.26 6.39 -4.39
CA GLU A 202 -27.15 6.25 -5.53
C GLU A 202 -27.92 7.54 -5.83
N MET A 203 -28.08 7.82 -7.13
CA MET A 203 -28.91 8.92 -7.61
C MET A 203 -30.38 8.50 -7.60
N THR A 204 -31.11 8.91 -6.54
CA THR A 204 -32.55 8.65 -6.42
C THR A 204 -33.36 9.38 -7.48
N GLU A 205 -34.52 8.83 -7.84
CA GLU A 205 -35.41 9.46 -8.83
C GLU A 205 -35.86 10.85 -8.40
N GLN A 206 -36.16 11.03 -7.11
CA GLN A 206 -36.44 12.35 -6.53
C GLN A 206 -35.29 13.34 -6.76
N ARG A 207 -34.04 12.91 -6.56
CA ARG A 207 -32.86 13.75 -6.80
C ARG A 207 -32.67 14.04 -8.28
N ARG A 208 -32.99 13.11 -9.19
CA ARG A 208 -32.96 13.38 -10.64
C ARG A 208 -34.00 14.43 -11.03
N GLN A 209 -35.24 14.29 -10.54
CA GLN A 209 -36.32 15.24 -10.80
C GLN A 209 -35.97 16.63 -10.29
N ALA A 210 -35.46 16.74 -9.06
CA ALA A 210 -35.03 18.02 -8.47
C ALA A 210 -33.87 18.71 -9.23
N ASN A 211 -33.05 17.95 -9.97
CA ASN A 211 -31.93 18.49 -10.76
C ASN A 211 -32.28 18.74 -12.24
N GLN A 212 -33.55 18.64 -12.64
CA GLN A 212 -33.95 18.97 -14.01
C GLN A 212 -33.75 20.47 -14.27
N ALA A 213 -33.40 20.82 -15.52
CA ALA A 213 -33.09 22.20 -15.91
C ALA A 213 -34.26 23.19 -15.74
N ASN A 214 -35.50 22.69 -15.60
CA ASN A 214 -36.71 23.46 -15.39
C ASN A 214 -37.12 23.59 -13.91
N GLN A 215 -36.33 23.08 -12.97
CA GLN A 215 -36.59 23.21 -11.53
C GLN A 215 -35.95 24.48 -10.96
N PRO A 216 -36.53 25.06 -9.89
CA PRO A 216 -35.92 26.18 -9.20
C PRO A 216 -34.62 25.77 -8.51
N ILE A 217 -33.57 26.57 -8.68
CA ILE A 217 -32.27 26.39 -8.04
C ILE A 217 -31.92 27.67 -7.28
N SER A 218 -31.73 27.55 -5.96
CA SER A 218 -31.24 28.64 -5.10
C SER A 218 -29.98 28.17 -4.37
N ILE A 219 -28.82 28.70 -4.74
CA ILE A 219 -27.52 28.28 -4.22
C ILE A 219 -27.04 29.26 -3.15
N TYR A 220 -26.78 28.77 -1.94
CA TYR A 220 -26.06 29.51 -0.90
C TYR A 220 -24.62 29.01 -0.84
N GLU A 221 -23.69 29.83 -1.35
CA GLU A 221 -22.27 29.50 -1.40
C GLU A 221 -21.63 29.67 -0.01
N VAL A 222 -20.82 28.67 0.40
CA VAL A 222 -20.22 28.62 1.74
C VAL A 222 -18.75 28.24 1.66
N HIS A 223 -17.89 29.05 2.28
CA HIS A 223 -16.52 28.65 2.60
C HIS A 223 -16.48 27.95 3.97
N LEU A 224 -16.38 26.61 3.96
CA LEU A 224 -16.45 25.78 5.18
C LEU A 224 -15.44 26.17 6.26
N GLY A 225 -14.27 26.69 5.89
CA GLY A 225 -13.22 27.09 6.83
C GLY A 225 -13.45 28.42 7.56
N SER A 226 -14.39 29.26 7.10
CA SER A 226 -14.62 30.59 7.68
C SER A 226 -16.09 30.91 7.95
N TRP A 227 -17.01 30.06 7.50
CA TRP A 227 -18.43 30.28 7.69
C TRP A 227 -18.83 30.33 9.16
N ARG A 228 -18.30 29.40 9.95
CA ARG A 228 -18.49 29.38 11.40
C ARG A 228 -17.30 28.70 12.06
N ARG A 229 -16.85 29.26 13.19
CA ARG A 229 -15.78 28.70 14.02
C ARG A 229 -16.31 28.35 15.40
N ASN A 230 -15.63 27.44 16.10
CA ASN A 230 -15.96 27.15 17.49
C ASN A 230 -15.42 28.26 18.43
N LEU A 231 -15.73 28.18 19.73
CA LEU A 231 -15.32 29.18 20.73
C LEU A 231 -13.79 29.31 20.87
N GLU A 232 -13.06 28.25 20.55
CA GLU A 232 -11.59 28.20 20.57
C GLU A 232 -10.98 28.67 19.23
N ASN A 233 -11.78 29.24 18.33
CA ASN A 233 -11.40 29.67 16.99
C ASN A 233 -10.92 28.52 16.06
N ASN A 234 -11.23 27.27 16.41
CA ASN A 234 -11.00 26.09 15.58
C ASN A 234 -12.11 25.93 14.53
N PHE A 235 -11.82 25.20 13.44
CA PHE A 235 -12.80 24.85 12.41
C PHE A 235 -13.90 23.98 13.01
N LEU A 236 -15.17 24.31 12.73
CA LEU A 236 -16.33 23.51 13.19
C LEU A 236 -16.40 22.14 12.51
N ALA A 237 -15.86 22.00 11.30
CA ALA A 237 -15.76 20.74 10.57
C ALA A 237 -14.63 19.82 11.09
N ARG A 238 -14.43 19.77 12.41
CA ARG A 238 -13.65 18.68 13.02
C ARG A 238 -14.62 17.51 13.12
N LEU A 239 -14.68 16.68 12.08
CA LEU A 239 -15.18 15.31 12.24
C LEU A 239 -14.27 14.67 13.28
N ARG A 240 -14.69 14.72 14.55
CA ARG A 240 -14.22 13.75 15.53
C ARG A 240 -14.73 12.42 14.99
N SER A 241 -13.84 11.65 14.39
CA SER A 241 -13.99 10.20 14.33
C SER A 241 -14.03 9.70 15.78
N ASN A 242 -15.20 9.84 16.40
CA ASN A 242 -15.53 9.07 17.58
C ASN A 242 -15.68 7.63 17.09
N CYS A 243 -14.95 6.75 17.77
CA CYS A 243 -14.92 5.31 17.61
C CYS A 243 -16.30 4.66 17.42
#